data_AF-A0A5U3VGJ5-F1
#
_entry.id   AF-A0A5U3VGJ5-F1
#
_cell.length_a   1.000
_cell.length_b   1.000
_cell.length_c   1.000
_cell.angle_alpha   90.00
_cell.angle_beta   90.00
_cell.angle_gamma   90.00
#
_symmetry.space_group_name_H-M   'P 1'
#
loop_
_entity.id
_entity.type
_entity.pdbx_description
1 polymer ?
#
loop_
_entity_poly.entity_id
_entity_poly.type
_entity_poly.pdbx_seq_one_letter_code
_entity_poly.pdbx_strand_id
1 'polypeptide(L)' 'MDDFTRLKPVIAAALDDVGYGSLECWGGATFDACIRFLGEDPWLRLRELKKAMPKTPLQMLLRGQNLLGYRHYADDVV' A
#
# COMPACT_ATOMS: atom_id res chain seq x y z
N MET A 1 -10.54 3.59 -18.75
CA MET A 1 -9.41 2.66 -18.82
C MET A 1 -8.19 3.47 -18.44
N ASP A 2 -7.88 3.43 -17.15
CA ASP A 2 -6.99 4.30 -16.40
C ASP A 2 -5.53 3.86 -16.51
N ASP A 3 -4.65 4.85 -16.54
CA ASP A 3 -3.18 4.78 -16.70
C ASP A 3 -2.46 3.91 -15.64
N PHE A 4 -3.18 3.47 -14.60
CA PHE A 4 -2.66 2.65 -13.51
C PHE A 4 -2.10 1.29 -13.98
N THR A 5 -2.60 0.75 -15.10
CA THR A 5 -2.27 -0.61 -15.58
C THR A 5 -1.03 -0.70 -16.48
N ARG A 6 -0.48 0.41 -17.00
CA ARG A 6 0.56 0.35 -18.05
C ARG A 6 1.99 0.59 -17.59
N LEU A 7 2.25 1.55 -16.69
CA LEU A 7 3.63 1.93 -16.32
C LEU A 7 4.13 1.27 -15.02
N LYS A 8 3.23 1.06 -14.05
CA LYS A 8 3.53 0.52 -12.71
C LYS A 8 3.97 -0.96 -12.67
N PRO A 9 3.51 -1.86 -13.56
CA PRO A 9 3.89 -3.28 -13.48
C PRO A 9 5.37 -3.54 -13.75
N VAL A 10 5.99 -2.75 -14.64
CA VAL A 10 7.39 -2.99 -15.07
C VAL A 10 8.37 -2.75 -13.94
N ILE A 11 8.19 -1.65 -13.20
CA ILE A 11 9.09 -1.35 -12.06
C ILE A 11 8.80 -2.24 -10.85
N ALA A 12 7.54 -2.63 -10.63
CA ALA A 12 7.18 -3.54 -9.55
C ALA A 12 7.88 -4.90 -9.69
N ALA A 13 7.86 -5.50 -10.89
CA ALA A 13 8.57 -6.75 -11.15
C ALA A 13 10.08 -6.62 -10.94
N ALA A 14 10.67 -5.51 -11.40
CA ALA A 14 12.09 -5.25 -11.20
C ALA A 14 12.46 -5.08 -9.72
N LEU A 15 11.64 -4.35 -8.94
CA LEU A 15 11.81 -4.19 -7.50
C LEU A 15 11.70 -5.53 -6.76
N ASP A 16 10.79 -6.40 -7.21
CA ASP A 16 10.57 -7.71 -6.61
C ASP A 16 11.76 -8.68 -6.82
N ASP A 17 12.60 -8.42 -7.82
CA ASP A 17 13.77 -9.24 -8.17
C ASP A 17 15.08 -8.79 -7.51
N VAL A 18 15.11 -7.62 -6.86
CA VAL A 18 16.35 -7.07 -6.25
C VAL A 18 16.81 -7.86 -5.03
N GLY A 19 15.88 -8.45 -4.27
CA GLY A 19 16.18 -9.13 -3.00
C GLY A 19 16.19 -8.21 -1.77
N TYR A 20 15.29 -7.21 -1.74
CA TYR A 20 15.07 -6.38 -0.55
C TYR A 20 14.52 -7.21 0.63
N GLY A 21 14.84 -6.81 1.86
CA GLY A 21 14.26 -7.41 3.06
C GLY A 21 12.74 -7.17 3.17
N SER A 22 12.29 -5.99 2.75
CA SER A 22 10.88 -5.63 2.59
C SER A 22 10.73 -4.42 1.67
N LEU A 23 9.52 -4.17 1.17
CA LEU A 23 9.15 -2.95 0.45
C LEU A 23 8.02 -2.22 1.18
N GLU A 24 8.33 -1.04 1.74
CA GLU A 24 7.33 -0.18 2.35
C GLU A 24 6.47 0.47 1.27
N CYS A 25 5.19 0.10 1.21
CA CYS A 25 4.31 0.49 0.11
C CYS A 25 2.85 0.75 0.52
N TRP A 26 2.55 0.73 1.82
CA TRP A 26 1.20 0.98 2.34
C TRP A 26 1.23 1.62 3.74
N GLY A 27 0.09 2.11 4.21
CA GLY A 27 0.00 2.79 5.49
C GLY A 27 0.47 4.25 5.47
N GLY A 28 0.74 4.82 6.65
CA GLY A 28 1.02 6.24 6.81
C GLY A 28 -0.04 7.13 6.15
N ALA A 29 0.41 8.16 5.42
CA ALA A 29 -0.47 9.09 4.71
C ALA A 29 -1.02 8.55 3.38
N THR A 30 -0.55 7.38 2.91
CA THR A 30 -0.96 6.86 1.61
C THR A 30 -2.44 6.47 1.59
N PHE A 31 -2.99 6.02 2.73
CA PHE A 31 -4.40 5.65 2.85
C PHE A 31 -5.31 6.87 2.67
N ASP A 32 -5.07 7.97 3.40
CA ASP A 32 -5.80 9.23 3.23
C ASP A 32 -5.60 9.82 1.83
N ALA A 33 -4.37 9.79 1.30
CA ALA A 33 -4.09 10.33 -0.02
C ALA A 33 -4.83 9.59 -1.15
N CYS A 34 -4.95 8.25 -1.06
CA CYS A 34 -5.72 7.44 -2.02
C CYS A 34 -7.16 7.95 -2.12
N ILE A 35 -7.84 8.06 -0.98
CA ILE A 35 -9.26 8.40 -0.93
C ILE A 35 -9.52 9.90 -1.15
N ARG A 36 -8.64 10.77 -0.66
CA ARG A 36 -8.87 12.23 -0.63
C ARG A 36 -8.48 12.90 -1.93
N PHE A 37 -7.39 12.46 -2.56
CA PHE A 37 -6.79 13.18 -3.68
C PHE A 37 -6.73 12.37 -4.97
N LEU A 38 -6.54 11.06 -4.87
CA LEU A 38 -6.28 10.22 -6.04
C LEU A 38 -7.51 9.51 -6.58
N GLY A 39 -8.62 9.49 -5.83
CA GLY A 39 -9.83 8.76 -6.21
C GLY A 39 -9.60 7.25 -6.28
N GLU A 40 -8.65 6.74 -5.50
CA GLU A 40 -8.26 5.33 -5.49
C GLU A 40 -8.75 4.62 -4.24
N ASP A 41 -9.12 3.34 -4.38
CA ASP A 41 -9.34 2.45 -3.25
C ASP A 41 -7.97 1.98 -2.69
N PRO A 42 -7.58 2.38 -1.46
CA PRO A 42 -6.31 1.97 -0.87
C PRO A 42 -6.21 0.44 -0.70
N TRP A 43 -7.34 -0.26 -0.56
CA TRP A 43 -7.36 -1.71 -0.45
C TRP A 43 -7.07 -2.38 -1.79
N LEU A 44 -7.62 -1.84 -2.89
CA LEU A 44 -7.33 -2.32 -4.23
C LEU A 44 -5.86 -2.09 -4.58
N ARG A 45 -5.31 -0.92 -4.23
CA ARG A 45 -3.89 -0.61 -4.40
C ARG A 45 -3.00 -1.67 -3.73
N LEU A 46 -3.30 -2.05 -2.48
CA LEU A 46 -2.53 -3.08 -1.76
C LEU A 46 -2.59 -4.45 -2.48
N ARG A 47 -3.77 -4.86 -2.95
CA ARG A 47 -3.95 -6.13 -3.68
C ARG A 47 -3.16 -6.15 -4.99
N GLU A 48 -3.21 -5.07 -5.77
CA GLU A 48 -2.46 -4.98 -7.03
C GLU A 48 -0.95 -4.94 -6.80
N LEU A 49 -0.47 -4.24 -5.77
CA LEU A 49 0.94 -4.27 -5.39
C LEU A 49 1.40 -5.66 -4.97
N LYS A 50 0.59 -6.40 -4.18
CA LYS A 50 0.94 -7.76 -3.77
C LYS A 50 0.95 -8.74 -4.95
N LYS A 51 0.04 -8.56 -5.90
CA LYS A 51 0.01 -9.34 -7.15
C LYS A 51 1.23 -9.08 -8.01
N ALA A 52 1.69 -7.82 -8.09
CA ALA A 52 2.84 -7.42 -8.89
C ALA A 52 4.20 -7.75 -8.22
N MET A 53 4.25 -7.83 -6.89
CA MET A 53 5.46 -8.12 -6.10
C MET A 53 5.23 -9.34 -5.17
N PRO A 54 5.13 -10.56 -5.72
CA PRO A 54 4.86 -11.75 -4.93
C PRO A 54 6.02 -12.17 -4.01
N LYS A 55 7.28 -11.94 -4.37
CA LYS A 55 8.47 -12.49 -3.68
C LYS A 55 8.84 -11.68 -2.44
N THR A 56 8.77 -10.36 -2.54
CA THR A 56 9.26 -9.45 -1.51
C THR A 56 8.17 -9.22 -0.44
N PRO A 57 8.51 -9.28 0.86
CA PRO A 57 7.57 -8.91 1.92
C PRO A 57 7.12 -7.45 1.78
N LEU A 58 5.82 -7.20 1.80
CA LEU A 58 5.30 -5.83 1.83
C LEU A 58 5.27 -5.32 3.27
N GLN A 59 5.71 -4.09 3.46
CA GLN A 59 5.74 -3.41 4.75
C GLN A 59 4.77 -2.23 4.74
N MET A 60 4.20 -1.94 5.91
CA MET A 60 3.39 -0.75 6.13
C MET A 60 3.78 -0.01 7.40
N LEU A 61 3.49 1.29 7.43
CA LEU A 61 3.53 2.11 8.64
C LEU A 61 2.13 2.19 9.26
N LEU A 62 1.96 1.63 10.47
CA LEU A 62 0.73 1.68 11.27
C LEU A 62 0.96 2.45 12.57
N ARG A 63 0.06 3.39 12.93
CA ARG A 63 0.23 4.27 14.09
C ARG A 63 -0.41 3.73 15.36
N GLY A 64 -0.16 2.46 15.69
CA GLY A 64 -0.74 1.79 16.86
C GLY A 64 -2.26 1.95 16.91
N GLN A 65 -2.81 2.35 18.06
CA GLN A 65 -4.25 2.52 18.24
C GLN A 65 -4.88 3.61 17.35
N ASN A 66 -4.08 4.49 16.74
CA ASN A 66 -4.58 5.46 15.76
C ASN A 66 -4.75 4.86 14.36
N LEU A 67 -4.24 3.65 14.13
CA LEU A 67 -4.20 3.00 12.84
C LEU A 67 -3.64 3.93 11.75
N LEU A 68 -4.47 4.29 10.76
CA LEU A 68 -4.17 5.26 9.70
C LEU A 68 -5.07 6.50 9.81
N GLY A 69 -5.79 6.64 10.93
CA GLY A 69 -6.65 7.78 11.22
C GLY A 69 -6.00 8.80 12.14
N TYR A 70 -6.83 9.72 12.65
CA TYR A 70 -6.40 10.89 13.42
C TYR A 70 -6.81 10.83 14.90
N ARG A 71 -7.34 9.70 15.36
CA ARG A 71 -7.78 9.46 16.75
C ARG A 71 -7.60 8.00 17.12
N HIS A 72 -7.63 7.71 18.41
CA HIS A 72 -7.62 6.34 18.90
C HIS A 72 -8.91 5.62 18.47
N TYR A 73 -8.76 4.36 18.10
CA TYR A 73 -9.86 3.44 17.82
C TYR A 73 -10.01 2.45 18.97
N ALA A 74 -11.21 1.88 19.10
CA ALA A 74 -11.46 0.79 20.04
C ALA A 74 -10.74 -0.48 19.58
N ASP A 75 -10.46 -1.38 20.52
CA ASP A 75 -9.66 -2.60 20.27
C ASP A 75 -10.30 -3.53 19.24
N ASP A 76 -11.63 -3.49 19.08
CA ASP A 76 -12.38 -4.28 18.08
C ASP A 76 -12.22 -3.77 16.64
N VAL A 77 -11.66 -2.58 16.47
CA VAL A 77 -11.34 -1.99 15.15
C VAL A 77 -9.88 -2.24 14.75
N VAL A 78 -9.01 -2.53 15.72
CA VAL A 78 -7.57 -2.77 15.51
C VAL A 78 -7.34 -4.23 15.08
#